data_AF-A0A0Q6WH64-F1
#
_entry.id   AF-A0A0Q6WH64-F1
#
_cell.length_a   1.000
_cell.length_b   1.000
_cell.length_c   1.000
_cell.angle_alpha   90.00
_cell.angle_beta   90.00
_cell.angle_gamma   90.00
#
_symmetry.space_group_name_H-M   'P 1'
#
loop_
_entity.id
_entity.type
_entity.pdbx_description
1 polymer ?
#
loop_
_entity_poly.entity_id
_entity_poly.type
_entity_poly.pdbx_seq_one_letter_code
_entity_poly.pdbx_strand_id
1 'polypeptide(L)'
;MPVAKPPNPKHIPYYSEKPTRLNDVSLNCEVPYPGAAEGSNEVVECRHLALAWAMQVDAAGKPDYAAFSSEDAIKKTVHPETGALFFRLTTGAPEVHLVPLEGWGQFVAQQLKSLEATGSPAAKQLLVNSDNHAMALELKVKQEPDGPRYVANFYDPNLTAAHKRVASNSIARFETLEMIDLLNRQSLLQGYFGNESVAMVIALPPGGPASLPPPPGNDPERRLAGPVPPLDESVMYPLLSFGFAGTLRDIKDQVAALASRDPGKAERLLAAQAGDGTPGLSMALADGHKHTVSAFIDLVAASGLPKSAQMRLLAAPWPGGTMDLDQALGNGRPETVQAYLDGLDRHPLLDDRDKAELLATRGAEGRTALVHALVAGAPDTVAAMVGWIARLDIGPDARCDLLLAIDNDKSPGLAEPMQANAADRVTAYAKAVLDSAMHEQEKVHVLTAGVATGELLAAAQEQGALQAIAAYRAAIRNSKLSLSAKAVLLGEPFSTRPAGSIKLPERHDMPRTVDQHEIQQRQAQQRDLQTPAADAPARA
;
A
#
# COMPACT_ATOMS: atom_id res chain seq x y z
N MET A 1 3.45 66.38 -16.65
CA MET A 1 3.67 65.06 -16.03
C MET A 1 3.90 64.05 -17.15
N PRO A 2 4.95 63.22 -17.13
CA PRO A 2 5.11 62.21 -18.15
C PRO A 2 4.00 61.16 -17.99
N VAL A 3 3.16 61.05 -19.00
CA VAL A 3 2.13 60.01 -19.09
C VAL A 3 2.85 58.68 -19.15
N ALA A 4 2.67 57.85 -18.11
CA ALA A 4 3.19 56.50 -18.10
C ALA A 4 2.68 55.78 -19.35
N LYS A 5 3.59 55.25 -20.18
CA LYS A 5 3.23 54.36 -21.28
C LYS A 5 2.35 53.25 -20.70
N PRO A 6 1.19 52.94 -21.31
CA PRO A 6 0.44 51.76 -20.92
C PRO A 6 1.38 50.54 -21.04
N PRO A 7 1.43 49.66 -20.04
CA PRO A 7 2.25 48.46 -20.14
C PRO A 7 1.81 47.68 -21.39
N ASN A 8 2.78 47.18 -22.16
CA ASN A 8 2.49 46.25 -23.26
C ASN A 8 1.53 45.16 -22.75
N PRO A 9 0.53 44.75 -23.54
CA PRO A 9 -0.36 43.67 -23.15
C PRO A 9 0.50 42.44 -22.87
N LYS A 10 0.54 42.02 -21.60
CA LYS A 10 1.26 40.81 -21.20
C LYS A 10 0.60 39.64 -21.92
N HIS A 11 1.39 38.80 -22.58
CA HIS A 11 0.91 37.47 -22.94
C HIS A 11 0.46 36.77 -21.66
N ILE A 12 -0.70 36.14 -21.69
CA ILE A 12 -1.25 35.38 -20.56
C ILE A 12 -1.25 33.92 -21.01
N PRO A 13 -0.68 32.97 -20.22
CA PRO A 13 0.02 33.15 -18.94
C PRO A 13 1.43 33.78 -19.07
N TYR A 14 1.96 34.40 -18.00
CA TYR A 14 3.32 34.98 -17.97
C TYR A 14 4.10 34.70 -16.68
N TYR A 15 5.43 34.75 -16.76
CA TYR A 15 6.30 34.90 -15.58
C TYR A 15 6.47 36.38 -15.23
N SER A 16 6.45 36.71 -13.94
CA SER A 16 6.64 38.09 -13.50
C SER A 16 8.10 38.51 -13.61
N GLU A 17 8.39 39.62 -14.30
CA GLU A 17 9.73 40.23 -14.44
C GLU A 17 10.21 40.98 -13.17
N LYS A 18 9.71 40.62 -11.99
CA LYS A 18 10.16 41.29 -10.76
C LYS A 18 11.56 40.78 -10.40
N PRO A 19 12.49 41.63 -9.93
CA PRO A 19 13.87 41.20 -9.62
C PRO A 19 13.98 40.07 -8.61
N THR A 20 12.97 39.91 -7.74
CA THR A 20 12.89 38.83 -6.75
C THR A 20 12.32 37.52 -7.31
N ARG A 21 12.12 37.43 -8.63
CA ARG A 21 11.64 36.22 -9.34
C ARG A 21 12.79 35.70 -10.19
N LEU A 22 13.34 34.56 -9.81
CA LEU A 22 14.44 33.93 -10.54
C LEU A 22 13.83 32.76 -11.34
N ASN A 23 13.63 32.98 -12.64
CA ASN A 23 12.90 32.04 -13.51
C ASN A 23 13.81 30.93 -14.09
N ASP A 24 15.02 30.81 -13.58
CA ASP A 24 16.09 29.90 -14.00
C ASP A 24 16.64 29.05 -12.84
N VAL A 25 16.16 29.28 -11.61
CA VAL A 25 16.58 28.50 -10.44
C VAL A 25 15.73 27.24 -10.31
N SER A 26 16.41 26.09 -10.29
CA SER A 26 15.83 24.77 -10.09
C SER A 26 16.63 24.04 -9.02
N LEU A 27 16.07 23.95 -7.81
CA LEU A 27 16.67 23.24 -6.66
C LEU A 27 15.81 22.07 -6.16
N ASN A 28 14.79 21.70 -6.94
CA ASN A 28 14.03 20.48 -6.67
C ASN A 28 14.94 19.26 -6.78
N CYS A 29 14.91 18.38 -5.78
CA CYS A 29 15.78 17.21 -5.62
C CYS A 29 17.27 17.51 -5.40
N GLU A 30 17.66 18.78 -5.19
CA GLU A 30 19.07 19.18 -5.01
C GLU A 30 19.42 19.50 -3.54
N VAL A 31 18.42 19.64 -2.68
CA VAL A 31 18.62 20.08 -1.28
C VAL A 31 18.40 18.90 -0.34
N PRO A 32 19.30 18.61 0.62
CA PRO A 32 19.06 17.59 1.65
C PRO A 32 17.77 17.84 2.43
N TYR A 33 16.96 16.80 2.62
CA TYR A 33 15.68 16.92 3.32
C TYR A 33 15.89 17.09 4.83
N PRO A 34 15.38 18.16 5.46
CA PRO A 34 15.54 18.35 6.91
C PRO A 34 14.87 17.28 7.78
N GLY A 35 13.89 16.54 7.23
CA GLY A 35 13.22 15.43 7.91
C GLY A 35 13.81 14.05 7.59
N ALA A 36 14.94 13.99 6.89
CA ALA A 36 15.62 12.74 6.58
C ALA A 36 16.01 11.98 7.85
N ALA A 37 15.89 10.65 7.83
CA ALA A 37 16.45 9.80 8.87
C ALA A 37 17.98 9.92 8.92
N GLU A 38 18.59 9.70 10.09
CA GLU A 38 20.04 9.76 10.22
C GLU A 38 20.71 8.73 9.28
N GLY A 39 21.61 9.24 8.42
CA GLY A 39 22.28 8.43 7.41
C GLY A 39 21.51 8.20 6.10
N SER A 40 20.30 8.75 5.95
CA SER A 40 19.58 8.71 4.67
C SER A 40 20.00 9.87 3.75
N ASN A 41 19.99 9.62 2.44
CA ASN A 41 20.30 10.60 1.40
C ASN A 41 19.03 11.24 0.82
N GLU A 42 17.97 11.36 1.63
CA GLU A 42 16.72 11.95 1.20
C GLU A 42 16.88 13.43 0.87
N VAL A 43 16.18 13.86 -0.18
CA VAL A 43 16.21 15.23 -0.69
C VAL A 43 14.84 15.89 -0.63
N VAL A 44 14.84 17.21 -0.64
CA VAL A 44 13.65 18.02 -0.82
C VAL A 44 13.13 17.79 -2.24
N GLU A 45 11.98 17.14 -2.35
CA GLU A 45 11.29 16.87 -3.61
C GLU A 45 10.16 17.87 -3.87
N CYS A 46 9.52 17.74 -5.04
CA CYS A 46 8.45 18.62 -5.50
C CYS A 46 7.29 18.69 -4.52
N ARG A 47 6.91 17.57 -3.89
CA ARG A 47 5.87 17.53 -2.84
C ARG A 47 6.18 18.42 -1.64
N HIS A 48 7.45 18.49 -1.24
CA HIS A 48 7.88 19.31 -0.11
C HIS A 48 7.82 20.80 -0.46
N LEU A 49 8.33 21.16 -1.64
CA LEU A 49 8.33 22.54 -2.13
C LEU A 49 6.92 23.06 -2.43
N ALA A 50 6.08 22.26 -3.09
CA ALA A 50 4.71 22.64 -3.43
C ALA A 50 3.87 22.92 -2.17
N LEU A 51 3.97 22.06 -1.15
CA LEU A 51 3.26 22.26 0.11
C LEU A 51 3.81 23.44 0.90
N ALA A 52 5.14 23.57 1.01
CA ALA A 52 5.75 24.71 1.71
C ALA A 52 5.37 26.04 1.04
N TRP A 53 5.33 26.09 -0.29
CA TRP A 53 4.86 27.24 -1.05
C TRP A 53 3.38 27.53 -0.77
N ALA A 54 2.51 26.52 -0.85
CA ALA A 54 1.08 26.68 -0.61
C ALA A 54 0.78 27.18 0.81
N MET A 55 1.45 26.63 1.82
CA MET A 55 1.32 27.04 3.23
C MET A 55 1.83 28.47 3.46
N GLN A 56 2.97 28.85 2.87
CA GLN A 56 3.50 30.21 2.98
C GLN A 56 2.53 31.22 2.35
N VAL A 57 1.96 30.86 1.20
CA VAL A 57 1.02 31.69 0.45
C VAL A 57 -0.31 31.85 1.19
N ASP A 58 -0.82 30.79 1.80
CA ASP A 58 -2.01 30.81 2.66
C ASP A 58 -1.79 31.73 3.89
N ALA A 59 -0.66 31.57 4.58
CA ALA A 59 -0.35 32.35 5.78
C ALA A 59 -0.05 33.84 5.52
N ALA A 60 0.72 34.14 4.46
CA ALA A 60 1.22 35.50 4.19
C ALA A 60 0.44 36.24 3.09
N GLY A 61 -0.47 35.57 2.39
CA GLY A 61 -1.23 36.11 1.26
C GLY A 61 -0.39 36.40 0.00
N LYS A 62 0.91 36.08 0.00
CA LYS A 62 1.81 36.21 -1.15
C LYS A 62 3.05 35.31 -0.98
N PRO A 63 3.64 34.80 -2.07
CA PRO A 63 4.88 34.03 -1.99
C PRO A 63 6.11 34.93 -1.87
N ASP A 64 6.99 34.59 -0.94
CA ASP A 64 8.35 35.09 -0.80
C ASP A 64 9.34 34.12 -1.44
N TYR A 65 9.89 34.48 -2.61
CA TYR A 65 10.83 33.60 -3.30
C TYR A 65 12.27 33.73 -2.83
N ALA A 66 12.60 34.69 -1.96
CA ALA A 66 13.89 34.63 -1.28
C ALA A 66 14.03 33.30 -0.52
N ALA A 67 12.93 32.84 0.09
CA ALA A 67 12.81 31.56 0.79
C ALA A 67 13.05 30.31 -0.08
N PHE A 68 12.98 30.43 -1.41
CA PHE A 68 13.12 29.31 -2.35
C PHE A 68 14.26 29.51 -3.37
N SER A 69 15.12 30.51 -3.15
CA SER A 69 16.14 30.96 -4.11
C SER A 69 17.51 30.32 -3.94
N SER A 70 17.74 29.60 -2.83
CA SER A 70 19.01 28.92 -2.52
C SER A 70 18.77 27.70 -1.63
N GLU A 71 19.75 26.80 -1.57
CA GLU A 71 19.68 25.62 -0.71
C GLU A 71 19.45 25.99 0.77
N ASP A 72 20.20 26.97 1.29
CA ASP A 72 20.08 27.43 2.67
C ASP A 72 18.71 28.03 2.98
N ALA A 73 18.10 28.71 2.01
CA ALA A 73 16.76 29.25 2.16
C ALA A 73 15.71 28.13 2.19
N ILE A 74 15.85 27.13 1.30
CA ILE A 74 14.96 25.98 1.24
C ILE A 74 15.05 25.15 2.54
N LYS A 75 16.25 24.89 3.07
CA LYS A 75 16.44 24.16 4.35
C LYS A 75 15.73 24.82 5.54
N LYS A 76 15.60 26.15 5.52
CA LYS A 76 14.87 26.91 6.56
C LYS A 76 13.36 26.95 6.33
N THR A 77 12.94 26.79 5.08
CA THR A 77 11.54 26.95 4.66
C THR A 77 10.79 25.63 4.68
N VAL A 78 11.43 24.55 4.24
CA VAL A 78 10.89 23.19 4.25
C VAL A 78 11.11 22.58 5.62
N HIS A 79 10.02 22.32 6.32
CA HIS A 79 10.03 21.74 7.65
C HIS A 79 10.13 20.20 7.63
N PRO A 80 10.74 19.55 8.64
CA PRO A 80 10.86 18.08 8.73
C PRO A 80 9.53 17.31 8.62
N GLU A 81 8.43 17.90 9.05
CA GLU A 81 7.09 17.32 9.01
C GLU A 81 6.40 17.47 7.65
N THR A 82 6.97 18.23 6.71
CA THR A 82 6.32 18.61 5.45
C THR A 82 5.92 17.38 4.63
N GLY A 83 6.78 16.37 4.54
CA GLY A 83 6.45 15.10 3.88
C GLY A 83 5.23 14.42 4.49
N ALA A 84 5.21 14.27 5.81
CA ALA A 84 4.08 13.67 6.53
C ALA A 84 2.77 14.48 6.35
N LEU A 85 2.86 15.82 6.38
CA LEU A 85 1.70 16.69 6.13
C LEU A 85 1.15 16.57 4.71
N PHE A 86 2.02 16.41 3.71
CA PHE A 86 1.61 16.18 2.33
C PHE A 86 0.78 14.90 2.20
N PHE A 87 1.25 13.78 2.77
CA PHE A 87 0.50 12.52 2.78
C PHE A 87 -0.80 12.59 3.59
N ARG A 88 -0.84 13.40 4.67
CA ARG A 88 -2.09 13.66 5.39
C ARG A 88 -3.11 14.40 4.52
N LEU A 89 -2.68 15.34 3.68
CA LEU A 89 -3.59 16.03 2.76
C LEU A 89 -4.15 15.09 1.69
N THR A 90 -3.32 14.24 1.07
CA THR A 90 -3.78 13.33 0.00
C THR A 90 -4.85 12.36 0.50
N THR A 91 -4.69 11.87 1.73
CA THR A 91 -5.58 10.87 2.34
C THR A 91 -6.72 11.47 3.17
N GLY A 92 -6.58 12.71 3.66
CA GLY A 92 -7.49 13.29 4.65
C GLY A 92 -8.17 14.61 4.25
N ALA A 93 -7.75 15.26 3.16
CA ALA A 93 -8.38 16.51 2.74
C ALA A 93 -9.84 16.26 2.31
N PRO A 94 -10.78 17.15 2.72
CA PRO A 94 -12.20 17.00 2.42
C PRO A 94 -12.56 17.45 1.00
N GLU A 95 -11.77 18.34 0.40
CA GLU A 95 -11.98 18.83 -0.96
C GLU A 95 -10.86 18.32 -1.86
N VAL A 96 -11.13 17.21 -2.54
CA VAL A 96 -10.26 16.63 -3.56
C VAL A 96 -11.03 16.40 -4.84
N HIS A 97 -10.41 16.73 -5.97
CA HIS A 97 -10.96 16.58 -7.31
C HIS A 97 -10.00 15.77 -8.16
N LEU A 98 -10.55 14.97 -9.08
CA LEU A 98 -9.80 14.46 -10.22
C LEU A 98 -10.22 15.30 -11.42
N VAL A 99 -9.29 16.05 -12.00
CA VAL A 99 -9.58 17.06 -13.03
C VAL A 99 -9.02 16.61 -14.36
N PRO A 100 -9.85 16.36 -15.38
CA PRO A 100 -9.38 16.05 -16.73
C PRO A 100 -8.41 17.13 -17.24
N LEU A 101 -7.29 16.73 -17.83
CA LEU A 101 -6.30 17.67 -18.34
C LEU A 101 -6.89 18.57 -19.44
N GLU A 102 -7.77 18.01 -20.30
CA GLU A 102 -8.53 18.78 -21.30
C GLU A 102 -9.59 19.72 -20.70
N GLY A 103 -10.03 19.45 -19.46
CA GLY A 103 -11.04 20.23 -18.74
C GLY A 103 -10.44 21.25 -17.76
N TRP A 104 -9.12 21.42 -17.77
CA TRP A 104 -8.39 22.19 -16.76
C TRP A 104 -8.90 23.64 -16.60
N GLY A 105 -9.03 24.38 -17.71
CA GLY A 105 -9.48 25.77 -17.68
C GLY A 105 -10.89 25.94 -17.13
N GLN A 106 -11.80 24.99 -17.44
CA GLN A 106 -13.16 24.99 -16.92
C GLN A 106 -13.17 24.78 -15.40
N PHE A 107 -12.37 23.84 -14.90
CA PHE A 107 -12.21 23.63 -13.47
C PHE A 107 -11.71 24.89 -12.76
N VAL A 108 -10.64 25.51 -13.27
CA VAL A 108 -10.08 26.76 -12.69
C VAL A 108 -11.13 27.87 -12.68
N ALA A 109 -11.85 28.06 -13.78
CA ALA A 109 -12.90 29.06 -13.88
C ALA A 109 -14.05 28.79 -12.88
N GLN A 110 -14.46 27.53 -12.70
CA GLN A 110 -15.48 27.15 -11.73
C GLN A 110 -15.04 27.43 -10.29
N GLN A 111 -13.80 27.10 -9.94
CA GLN A 111 -13.25 27.40 -8.61
C GLN A 111 -13.20 28.90 -8.33
N LEU A 112 -12.81 29.71 -9.33
CA LEU A 112 -12.83 31.18 -9.23
C LEU A 112 -14.25 31.75 -9.07
N LYS A 113 -15.23 31.24 -9.81
CA LYS A 113 -16.66 31.62 -9.66
C LYS A 113 -17.18 31.26 -8.28
N SER A 114 -16.84 30.07 -7.77
CA SER A 114 -17.19 29.65 -6.41
C SER A 114 -16.57 30.56 -5.36
N LEU A 115 -15.29 30.92 -5.50
CA LEU A 115 -14.62 31.85 -4.61
C LEU A 115 -15.26 33.24 -4.60
N GLU A 116 -15.59 33.78 -5.77
CA GLU A 116 -16.27 35.08 -5.87
C GLU A 116 -17.59 35.09 -5.09
N ALA A 117 -18.36 33.99 -5.16
CA ALA A 117 -19.63 33.85 -4.44
C ALA A 117 -19.46 33.80 -2.90
N THR A 118 -18.28 33.44 -2.38
CA THR A 118 -18.01 33.46 -0.93
C THR A 118 -17.69 34.86 -0.38
N GLY A 119 -17.50 35.85 -1.26
CA GLY A 119 -17.14 37.23 -0.91
C GLY A 119 -15.69 37.57 -1.26
N SER A 120 -15.45 38.80 -1.71
CA SER A 120 -14.11 39.27 -2.13
C SER A 120 -13.50 40.25 -1.12
N PRO A 121 -12.19 40.19 -0.81
CA PRO A 121 -11.20 39.28 -1.41
C PRO A 121 -11.29 37.86 -0.85
N ALA A 122 -11.11 36.87 -1.73
CA ALA A 122 -11.00 35.46 -1.35
C ALA A 122 -9.82 34.80 -2.08
N ALA A 123 -9.22 33.82 -1.43
CA ALA A 123 -8.12 33.02 -1.97
C ALA A 123 -8.36 31.54 -1.65
N LYS A 124 -7.84 30.66 -2.51
CA LYS A 124 -7.77 29.22 -2.29
C LYS A 124 -6.42 28.71 -2.76
N GLN A 125 -5.79 27.88 -1.94
CA GLN A 125 -4.55 27.19 -2.26
C GLN A 125 -4.88 25.72 -2.52
N LEU A 126 -4.30 25.21 -3.60
CA LEU A 126 -4.53 23.89 -4.13
C LEU A 126 -3.17 23.23 -4.37
N LEU A 127 -3.04 21.95 -4.05
CA LEU A 127 -2.00 21.09 -4.60
C LEU A 127 -2.51 20.49 -5.92
N VAL A 128 -1.61 20.30 -6.87
CA VAL A 128 -1.90 19.72 -8.19
C VAL A 128 -0.89 18.62 -8.41
N ASN A 129 -1.36 17.37 -8.38
CA ASN A 129 -0.51 16.19 -8.41
C ASN A 129 -0.76 15.38 -9.68
N SER A 130 0.33 14.95 -10.29
CA SER A 130 0.42 13.76 -11.14
C SER A 130 1.03 12.61 -10.34
N ASP A 131 1.18 11.44 -10.97
CA ASP A 131 1.84 10.26 -10.41
C ASP A 131 3.28 10.51 -9.97
N ASN A 132 4.00 11.41 -10.65
CA ASN A 132 5.44 11.64 -10.41
C ASN A 132 5.81 13.09 -10.07
N HIS A 133 4.87 14.03 -10.07
CA HIS A 133 5.14 15.44 -9.81
C HIS A 133 4.04 16.10 -8.99
N ALA A 134 4.44 16.92 -8.03
CA ALA A 134 3.54 17.72 -7.21
C ALA A 134 3.80 19.20 -7.47
N MET A 135 2.73 19.94 -7.72
CA MET A 135 2.73 21.37 -8.01
C MET A 135 1.74 22.08 -7.07
N ALA A 136 1.71 23.41 -7.10
CA ALA A 136 0.74 24.17 -6.33
C ALA A 136 0.07 25.25 -7.17
N LEU A 137 -1.18 25.56 -6.84
CA LEU A 137 -2.00 26.57 -7.50
C LEU A 137 -2.64 27.44 -6.43
N GLU A 138 -2.48 28.75 -6.58
CA GLU A 138 -3.27 29.72 -5.84
C GLU A 138 -4.29 30.38 -6.77
N LEU A 139 -5.55 30.35 -6.37
CA LEU A 139 -6.64 31.10 -6.98
C LEU A 139 -7.02 32.28 -6.09
N LYS A 140 -7.23 33.46 -6.68
CA LYS A 140 -7.67 34.67 -5.96
C LYS A 140 -8.72 35.43 -6.73
N VAL A 141 -9.69 35.95 -5.99
CA VAL A 141 -10.62 36.98 -6.46
C VAL A 141 -10.35 38.25 -5.66
N LYS A 142 -10.04 39.34 -6.37
CA LYS A 142 -9.78 40.66 -5.80
C LYS A 142 -10.86 41.63 -6.25
N GLN A 143 -11.26 42.54 -5.37
CA GLN A 143 -12.14 43.63 -5.77
C GLN A 143 -11.31 44.78 -6.36
N GLU A 144 -11.63 45.18 -7.58
CA GLU A 144 -11.11 46.39 -8.23
C GLU A 144 -12.27 47.35 -8.57
N PRO A 145 -12.00 48.63 -8.87
CA PRO A 145 -13.05 49.59 -9.24
C PRO A 145 -13.91 49.14 -10.42
N ASP A 146 -13.30 48.44 -11.39
CA ASP A 146 -13.96 47.96 -12.61
C ASP A 146 -14.59 46.56 -12.46
N GLY A 147 -14.70 46.07 -11.22
CA GLY A 147 -15.24 44.75 -10.90
C GLY A 147 -14.20 43.76 -10.37
N PRO A 148 -14.54 42.47 -10.29
CA PRO A 148 -13.63 41.45 -9.78
C PRO A 148 -12.44 41.25 -10.73
N ARG A 149 -11.26 41.12 -10.14
CA ARG A 149 -10.04 40.64 -10.81
C ARG A 149 -9.72 39.24 -10.33
N TYR A 150 -9.76 38.30 -11.27
CA TYR A 150 -9.38 36.91 -11.05
C TYR A 150 -7.89 36.70 -11.29
N VAL A 151 -7.27 35.87 -10.46
CA VAL A 151 -5.84 35.57 -10.53
C VAL A 151 -5.61 34.08 -10.28
N ALA A 152 -4.76 33.46 -11.09
CA ALA A 152 -4.16 32.16 -10.83
C ALA A 152 -2.63 32.30 -10.78
N ASN A 153 -2.00 31.76 -9.72
CA ASN A 153 -0.55 31.61 -9.62
C ASN A 153 -0.22 30.13 -9.56
N PHE A 154 0.41 29.62 -10.61
CA PHE A 154 0.79 28.22 -10.75
C PHE A 154 2.28 28.04 -10.46
N TYR A 155 2.58 27.31 -9.40
CA TYR A 155 3.92 27.03 -8.90
C TYR A 155 4.34 25.62 -9.31
N ASP A 156 5.35 25.56 -10.18
CA ASP A 156 6.06 24.34 -10.52
C ASP A 156 7.38 24.30 -9.73
N PRO A 157 7.59 23.34 -8.82
CA PRO A 157 8.82 23.24 -8.03
C PRO A 157 10.12 23.14 -8.85
N ASN A 158 10.07 22.78 -10.13
CA ASN A 158 11.25 22.83 -11.01
C ASN A 158 11.66 24.27 -11.40
N LEU A 159 10.87 25.28 -11.00
CA LEU A 159 11.24 26.69 -10.99
C LEU A 159 11.04 27.25 -9.58
N THR A 160 11.93 26.89 -8.66
CA THR A 160 11.71 27.03 -7.21
C THR A 160 11.41 28.46 -6.78
N ALA A 161 11.98 29.46 -7.45
CA ALA A 161 11.88 30.87 -7.11
C ALA A 161 10.93 31.68 -8.03
N ALA A 162 9.99 31.02 -8.71
CA ALA A 162 9.04 31.65 -9.61
C ALA A 162 7.67 30.96 -9.64
N HIS A 163 6.68 31.62 -10.24
CA HIS A 163 5.40 31.00 -10.64
C HIS A 163 4.97 31.55 -11.98
N LYS A 164 4.18 30.76 -12.71
CA LYS A 164 3.46 31.25 -13.88
C LYS A 164 2.13 31.86 -13.45
N ARG A 165 1.79 33.00 -14.01
CA ARG A 165 0.68 33.84 -13.56
C ARG A 165 -0.34 34.09 -14.67
N VAL A 166 -1.61 34.01 -14.29
CA VAL A 166 -2.76 34.47 -15.07
C VAL A 166 -3.49 35.52 -14.24
N ALA A 167 -3.83 36.67 -14.83
CA ALA A 167 -4.61 37.70 -14.15
C ALA A 167 -5.51 38.43 -15.15
N SER A 168 -6.82 38.38 -14.94
CA SER A 168 -7.82 38.90 -15.87
C SER A 168 -9.10 39.31 -15.12
N ASN A 169 -9.82 40.30 -15.65
CA ASN A 169 -11.16 40.69 -15.16
C ASN A 169 -12.27 39.91 -15.90
N SER A 170 -11.91 39.03 -16.82
CA SER A 170 -12.81 38.15 -17.57
C SER A 170 -12.55 36.70 -17.19
N ILE A 171 -13.57 36.03 -16.67
CA ILE A 171 -13.54 34.61 -16.31
C ILE A 171 -13.36 33.70 -17.53
N ALA A 172 -13.88 34.11 -18.69
CA ALA A 172 -13.74 33.38 -19.96
C ALA A 172 -12.27 33.18 -20.39
N ARG A 173 -11.35 34.04 -19.91
CA ARG A 173 -9.91 33.86 -20.12
C ARG A 173 -9.31 32.67 -19.36
N PHE A 174 -9.97 32.22 -18.31
CA PHE A 174 -9.56 31.03 -17.55
C PHE A 174 -10.17 29.77 -18.15
N GLU A 175 -11.38 29.84 -18.71
CA GLU A 175 -12.09 28.70 -19.31
C GLU A 175 -11.32 28.06 -20.47
N THR A 176 -10.45 28.82 -21.16
CA THR A 176 -9.62 28.34 -22.27
C THR A 176 -8.19 27.98 -21.86
N LEU A 177 -7.86 27.97 -20.57
CA LEU A 177 -6.51 27.60 -20.13
C LEU A 177 -6.32 26.09 -20.24
N GLU A 178 -5.23 25.68 -20.86
CA GLU A 178 -4.78 24.31 -20.85
C GLU A 178 -3.66 24.13 -19.81
N MET A 179 -3.50 22.92 -19.25
CA MET A 179 -2.40 22.63 -18.31
C MET A 179 -1.04 22.98 -18.93
N ILE A 180 -0.87 22.70 -20.23
CA ILE A 180 0.35 22.96 -20.98
C ILE A 180 0.74 24.45 -21.00
N ASP A 181 -0.25 25.36 -20.96
CA ASP A 181 -0.02 26.80 -20.92
C ASP A 181 0.61 27.26 -19.60
N LEU A 182 0.44 26.47 -18.53
CA LEU A 182 0.95 26.77 -17.19
C LEU A 182 2.38 26.27 -16.96
N LEU A 183 2.87 25.35 -17.80
CA LEU A 183 4.21 24.80 -17.69
C LEU A 183 5.28 25.71 -18.33
N ASN A 184 6.53 25.60 -17.88
CA ASN A 184 7.62 26.42 -18.43
C ASN A 184 8.02 26.00 -19.86
N ARG A 185 7.83 24.71 -20.18
CA ARG A 185 8.10 24.07 -21.46
C ARG A 185 6.98 23.09 -21.73
N GLN A 186 6.47 23.11 -22.96
CA GLN A 186 5.39 22.22 -23.38
C GLN A 186 5.77 20.73 -23.25
N SER A 187 7.06 20.39 -23.44
CA SER A 187 7.57 19.03 -23.30
C SER A 187 7.42 18.44 -21.89
N LEU A 188 7.23 19.28 -20.86
CA LEU A 188 7.06 18.80 -19.50
C LEU A 188 5.70 18.14 -19.27
N LEU A 189 4.68 18.44 -20.07
CA LEU A 189 3.36 17.82 -19.90
C LEU A 189 3.46 16.30 -19.94
N GLN A 190 4.13 15.76 -20.96
CA GLN A 190 4.37 14.32 -21.09
C GLN A 190 5.26 13.77 -19.96
N GLY A 191 6.23 14.55 -19.49
CA GLY A 191 7.11 14.13 -18.40
C GLY A 191 6.40 14.04 -17.05
N TYR A 192 5.48 14.97 -16.78
CA TYR A 192 4.75 15.04 -15.51
C TYR A 192 3.55 14.10 -15.49
N PHE A 193 2.78 14.06 -16.57
CA PHE A 193 1.52 13.31 -16.59
C PHE A 193 1.61 11.96 -17.31
N GLY A 194 2.65 11.72 -18.11
CA GLY A 194 2.78 10.44 -18.82
C GLY A 194 1.55 10.12 -19.67
N ASN A 195 0.82 9.07 -19.28
CA ASN A 195 -0.43 8.65 -19.92
C ASN A 195 -1.68 8.99 -19.10
N GLU A 196 -1.54 9.73 -17.99
CA GLU A 196 -2.66 10.15 -17.17
C GLU A 196 -3.60 11.07 -17.94
N SER A 197 -4.90 10.90 -17.73
CA SER A 197 -5.92 11.79 -18.30
C SER A 197 -6.39 12.87 -17.32
N VAL A 198 -6.05 12.72 -16.03
CA VAL A 198 -6.48 13.60 -14.94
C VAL A 198 -5.32 14.07 -14.08
N ALA A 199 -5.48 15.24 -13.46
CA ALA A 199 -4.66 15.69 -12.34
C ALA A 199 -5.46 15.56 -11.03
N MET A 200 -4.83 15.07 -9.97
CA MET A 200 -5.43 15.11 -8.63
C MET A 200 -5.21 16.49 -8.01
N VAL A 201 -6.31 17.19 -7.72
CA VAL A 201 -6.29 18.54 -7.14
C VAL A 201 -6.82 18.50 -5.72
N ILE A 202 -6.01 18.93 -4.76
CA ILE A 202 -6.33 18.89 -3.33
C ILE A 202 -6.38 20.30 -2.78
N ALA A 203 -7.52 20.73 -2.23
CA ALA A 203 -7.58 22.03 -1.57
C ALA A 203 -6.98 21.97 -0.17
N LEU A 204 -6.19 23.00 0.18
CA LEU A 204 -5.78 23.19 1.56
C LEU A 204 -7.02 23.55 2.39
N PRO A 205 -7.30 22.83 3.49
CA PRO A 205 -8.44 23.14 4.34
C PRO A 205 -8.21 24.47 5.08
N PRO A 206 -9.29 25.16 5.52
CA PRO A 206 -9.16 26.31 6.39
C PRO A 206 -8.31 26.00 7.63
N GLY A 207 -7.34 26.85 7.95
CA GLY A 207 -6.37 26.61 9.03
C GLY A 207 -5.20 25.70 8.64
N GLY A 208 -5.07 25.35 7.36
CA GLY A 208 -3.98 24.57 6.81
C GLY A 208 -4.00 23.09 7.22
N PRO A 209 -2.95 22.31 6.90
CA PRO A 209 -2.91 20.86 7.14
C PRO A 209 -3.11 20.45 8.61
N ALA A 210 -2.89 21.36 9.55
CA ALA A 210 -3.09 21.14 10.98
C ALA A 210 -4.58 20.95 11.36
N SER A 211 -5.52 21.44 10.55
CA SER A 211 -6.96 21.28 10.80
C SER A 211 -7.52 19.93 10.33
N LEU A 212 -6.72 19.13 9.63
CA LEU A 212 -7.12 17.80 9.20
C LEU A 212 -7.39 16.89 10.40
N PRO A 213 -8.39 15.99 10.31
CA PRO A 213 -8.61 14.98 11.34
C PRO A 213 -7.35 14.14 11.58
N PRO A 214 -7.19 13.57 12.78
CA PRO A 214 -6.08 12.69 13.07
C PRO A 214 -6.12 11.45 12.16
N PRO A 215 -4.97 10.93 11.70
CA PRO A 215 -4.93 9.69 10.95
C PRO A 215 -5.41 8.50 11.78
N PRO A 216 -5.95 7.45 11.15
CA PRO A 216 -6.30 7.38 9.74
C PRO A 216 -7.56 8.23 9.47
N GLY A 217 -7.55 9.03 8.39
CA GLY A 217 -8.70 9.80 7.90
C GLY A 217 -9.81 8.88 7.39
N ASN A 218 -10.39 8.10 8.30
CA ASN A 218 -11.34 7.02 8.11
C ASN A 218 -12.76 7.57 7.87
N ASP A 219 -12.94 8.46 6.89
CA ASP A 219 -14.29 8.70 6.41
C ASP A 219 -14.72 7.48 5.58
N PRO A 220 -15.63 6.61 6.08
CA PRO A 220 -16.10 5.46 5.33
C PRO A 220 -16.78 5.84 4.02
N GLU A 221 -17.19 7.10 3.90
CA GLU A 221 -17.95 7.69 2.81
C GLU A 221 -17.14 8.74 2.05
N ARG A 222 -15.80 8.75 2.19
CA ARG A 222 -14.93 9.69 1.47
C ARG A 222 -15.24 9.68 -0.02
N ARG A 223 -15.53 10.86 -0.57
CA ARG A 223 -15.85 11.10 -1.98
C ARG A 223 -14.98 12.21 -2.56
N LEU A 224 -14.83 12.19 -3.87
CA LEU A 224 -14.41 13.39 -4.60
C LEU A 224 -15.43 14.51 -4.38
N ALA A 225 -14.94 15.75 -4.28
CA ALA A 225 -15.79 16.93 -4.11
C ALA A 225 -16.46 17.37 -5.43
N GLY A 226 -15.87 16.99 -6.57
CA GLY A 226 -16.39 17.23 -7.90
C GLY A 226 -17.02 15.97 -8.53
N PRO A 227 -17.54 16.09 -9.77
CA PRO A 227 -17.99 14.94 -10.53
C PRO A 227 -16.84 13.95 -10.78
N VAL A 228 -17.16 12.66 -10.84
CA VAL A 228 -16.20 11.64 -11.26
C VAL A 228 -15.94 11.81 -12.76
N PRO A 229 -14.68 11.96 -13.21
CA PRO A 229 -14.33 11.97 -14.62
C PRO A 229 -14.70 10.67 -15.34
N PRO A 230 -14.64 10.63 -16.69
CA PRO A 230 -14.73 9.37 -17.42
C PRO A 230 -13.76 8.33 -16.87
N LEU A 231 -14.25 7.12 -16.61
CA LEU A 231 -13.47 6.09 -15.94
C LEU A 231 -12.35 5.57 -16.85
N ASP A 232 -11.12 5.70 -16.36
CA ASP A 232 -9.91 5.05 -16.86
C ASP A 232 -8.99 4.70 -15.67
N GLU A 233 -7.84 4.11 -15.97
CA GLU A 233 -6.87 3.68 -14.97
C GLU A 233 -6.32 4.84 -14.12
N SER A 234 -6.14 6.03 -14.72
CA SER A 234 -5.68 7.24 -14.01
C SER A 234 -6.73 7.82 -13.07
N VAL A 235 -8.00 7.47 -13.27
CA VAL A 235 -9.09 7.77 -12.31
C VAL A 235 -9.19 6.69 -11.25
N MET A 236 -9.15 5.41 -11.62
CA MET A 236 -9.36 4.31 -10.67
C MET A 236 -8.22 4.20 -9.65
N TYR A 237 -6.97 4.35 -10.07
CA TYR A 237 -5.82 4.18 -9.17
C TYR A 237 -5.87 5.16 -7.97
N PRO A 238 -6.05 6.49 -8.15
CA PRO A 238 -6.21 7.40 -7.02
C PRO A 238 -7.42 7.09 -6.11
N LEU A 239 -8.53 6.58 -6.66
CA LEU A 239 -9.70 6.23 -5.84
C LEU A 239 -9.38 5.10 -4.85
N LEU A 240 -8.57 4.14 -5.29
CA LEU A 240 -8.08 3.04 -4.45
C LEU A 240 -6.98 3.53 -3.49
N SER A 241 -5.92 4.11 -4.03
CA SER A 241 -4.70 4.43 -3.28
C SER A 241 -4.89 5.54 -2.25
N PHE A 242 -5.87 6.43 -2.43
CA PHE A 242 -6.12 7.53 -1.48
C PHE A 242 -7.43 7.39 -0.70
N GLY A 243 -8.09 6.23 -0.74
CA GLY A 243 -9.15 5.97 0.23
C GLY A 243 -10.55 6.48 -0.13
N PHE A 244 -10.91 6.60 -1.41
CA PHE A 244 -12.22 7.15 -1.85
C PHE A 244 -13.35 6.10 -1.90
N ALA A 245 -13.59 5.43 -0.77
CA ALA A 245 -14.57 4.35 -0.66
C ALA A 245 -15.99 4.76 -1.09
N GLY A 246 -16.43 5.97 -0.76
CA GLY A 246 -17.76 6.46 -1.16
C GLY A 246 -17.88 6.61 -2.67
N THR A 247 -16.85 7.15 -3.34
CA THR A 247 -16.84 7.27 -4.80
C THR A 247 -16.81 5.91 -5.49
N LEU A 248 -16.06 4.92 -4.96
CA LEU A 248 -16.07 3.55 -5.50
C LEU A 248 -17.47 2.93 -5.48
N ARG A 249 -18.26 3.18 -4.43
CA ARG A 249 -19.65 2.73 -4.36
C ARG A 249 -20.54 3.43 -5.38
N ASP A 250 -20.34 4.73 -5.58
CA ASP A 250 -21.15 5.53 -6.51
C ASP A 250 -20.92 5.14 -7.98
N ILE A 251 -19.74 4.63 -8.35
CA ILE A 251 -19.41 4.22 -9.73
C ILE A 251 -19.78 2.76 -10.07
N LYS A 252 -20.38 2.02 -9.14
CA LYS A 252 -20.68 0.59 -9.27
C LYS A 252 -21.41 0.24 -10.57
N ASP A 253 -22.50 0.95 -10.87
CA ASP A 253 -23.30 0.69 -12.07
C ASP A 253 -22.54 1.04 -13.36
N GLN A 254 -21.66 2.04 -13.32
CA GLN A 254 -20.82 2.41 -14.47
C GLN A 254 -19.80 1.31 -14.78
N VAL A 255 -19.18 0.72 -13.76
CA VAL A 255 -18.24 -0.40 -13.91
C VAL A 255 -18.96 -1.65 -14.44
N ALA A 256 -20.14 -1.98 -13.90
CA ALA A 256 -20.93 -3.12 -14.38
C ALA A 256 -21.39 -2.94 -15.84
N ALA A 257 -21.80 -1.72 -16.21
CA ALA A 257 -22.14 -1.38 -17.58
C ALA A 257 -20.93 -1.47 -18.52
N LEU A 258 -19.74 -1.05 -18.06
CA LEU A 258 -18.49 -1.20 -18.81
C LEU A 258 -18.14 -2.67 -18.99
N ALA A 259 -18.16 -3.48 -17.93
CA ALA A 259 -17.85 -4.90 -18.00
C ALA A 259 -18.80 -5.68 -18.93
N SER A 260 -20.08 -5.29 -18.98
CA SER A 260 -21.06 -5.88 -19.89
C SER A 260 -20.76 -5.59 -21.38
N ARG A 261 -20.13 -4.45 -21.66
CA ARG A 261 -19.81 -3.98 -23.02
C ARG A 261 -18.42 -4.39 -23.47
N ASP A 262 -17.45 -4.28 -22.58
CA ASP A 262 -16.03 -4.56 -22.79
C ASP A 262 -15.40 -5.08 -21.48
N PRO A 263 -15.50 -6.40 -21.24
CA PRO A 263 -14.93 -7.03 -20.04
C PRO A 263 -13.43 -6.78 -19.90
N GLY A 264 -12.69 -6.75 -21.02
CA GLY A 264 -11.25 -6.56 -21.01
C GLY A 264 -10.85 -5.15 -20.58
N LYS A 265 -11.62 -4.13 -20.99
CA LYS A 265 -11.43 -2.76 -20.50
C LYS A 265 -11.84 -2.61 -19.04
N ALA A 266 -12.91 -3.26 -18.59
CA ALA A 266 -13.30 -3.24 -17.18
C ALA A 266 -12.25 -3.92 -16.28
N GLU A 267 -11.67 -5.05 -16.71
CA GLU A 267 -10.59 -5.71 -15.98
C GLU A 267 -9.35 -4.81 -15.87
N ARG A 268 -8.92 -4.16 -16.96
CA ARG A 268 -7.79 -3.19 -16.91
C ARG A 268 -8.09 -1.99 -16.01
N LEU A 269 -9.31 -1.44 -16.09
CA LEU A 269 -9.76 -0.36 -15.21
C LEU A 269 -9.66 -0.77 -13.74
N LEU A 270 -10.21 -1.93 -13.36
CA LEU A 270 -10.19 -2.40 -11.96
C LEU A 270 -8.81 -2.84 -11.50
N ALA A 271 -7.95 -3.26 -12.43
CA ALA A 271 -6.57 -3.61 -12.14
C ALA A 271 -5.66 -2.38 -11.95
N ALA A 272 -6.18 -1.16 -12.16
CA ALA A 272 -5.41 0.09 -12.25
C ALA A 272 -4.17 0.12 -11.36
N GLN A 273 -3.04 0.44 -11.99
CA GLN A 273 -1.71 0.32 -11.41
C GLN A 273 -0.97 1.65 -11.46
N ALA A 274 -0.03 1.83 -10.53
CA ALA A 274 0.97 2.89 -10.61
C ALA A 274 1.97 2.62 -11.74
N GLY A 275 2.85 3.58 -12.01
CA GLY A 275 3.88 3.46 -13.05
C GLY A 275 4.89 2.32 -12.86
N ASP A 276 5.08 1.83 -11.63
CA ASP A 276 5.90 0.65 -11.31
C ASP A 276 5.10 -0.68 -11.36
N GLY A 277 3.81 -0.60 -11.70
CA GLY A 277 2.91 -1.75 -11.82
C GLY A 277 2.13 -2.09 -10.55
N THR A 278 2.32 -1.34 -9.46
CA THR A 278 1.59 -1.49 -8.20
C THR A 278 0.07 -1.40 -8.37
N PRO A 279 -0.71 -2.43 -8.04
CA PRO A 279 -2.16 -2.32 -8.03
C PRO A 279 -2.67 -1.37 -6.95
N GLY A 280 -3.70 -0.56 -7.26
CA GLY A 280 -4.32 0.34 -6.29
C GLY A 280 -4.89 -0.37 -5.05
N LEU A 281 -5.36 -1.62 -5.19
CA LEU A 281 -5.80 -2.44 -4.05
C LEU A 281 -4.64 -2.71 -3.07
N SER A 282 -3.43 -2.97 -3.56
CA SER A 282 -2.24 -3.20 -2.72
C SER A 282 -1.89 -1.95 -1.92
N MET A 283 -1.98 -0.77 -2.52
CA MET A 283 -1.82 0.52 -1.81
C MET A 283 -2.90 0.69 -0.74
N ALA A 284 -4.17 0.43 -1.06
CA ALA A 284 -5.27 0.53 -0.11
C ALA A 284 -5.09 -0.40 1.11
N LEU A 285 -4.55 -1.60 0.90
CA LEU A 285 -4.20 -2.54 1.97
C LEU A 285 -3.06 -2.02 2.84
N ALA A 286 -1.95 -1.62 2.21
CA ALA A 286 -0.74 -1.13 2.88
C ALA A 286 -0.98 0.16 3.69
N ASP A 287 -1.72 1.11 3.12
CA ASP A 287 -2.02 2.40 3.76
C ASP A 287 -3.16 2.31 4.79
N GLY A 288 -3.80 1.14 4.89
CA GLY A 288 -4.82 0.87 5.89
C GLY A 288 -6.21 1.44 5.55
N HIS A 289 -6.55 1.55 4.27
CA HIS A 289 -7.82 2.06 3.78
C HIS A 289 -8.93 1.00 3.80
N LYS A 290 -9.28 0.49 4.99
CA LYS A 290 -10.24 -0.62 5.17
C LYS A 290 -11.59 -0.45 4.44
N HIS A 291 -12.13 0.77 4.41
CA HIS A 291 -13.43 1.03 3.76
C HIS A 291 -13.32 0.96 2.24
N THR A 292 -12.19 1.37 1.69
CA THR A 292 -11.88 1.27 0.26
C THR A 292 -11.66 -0.18 -0.13
N VAL A 293 -10.91 -0.95 0.67
CA VAL A 293 -10.71 -2.38 0.45
C VAL A 293 -12.06 -3.10 0.38
N SER A 294 -12.95 -2.88 1.37
CA SER A 294 -14.30 -3.46 1.32
C SER A 294 -15.10 -2.98 0.10
N ALA A 295 -15.09 -1.68 -0.20
CA ALA A 295 -15.84 -1.13 -1.33
C ALA A 295 -15.35 -1.70 -2.68
N PHE A 296 -14.03 -1.90 -2.81
CA PHE A 296 -13.44 -2.49 -4.01
C PHE A 296 -13.81 -3.97 -4.16
N ILE A 297 -13.77 -4.76 -3.09
CA ILE A 297 -14.21 -6.17 -3.15
C ILE A 297 -15.69 -6.24 -3.56
N ASP A 298 -16.54 -5.39 -2.99
CA ASP A 298 -17.97 -5.30 -3.34
C ASP A 298 -18.17 -4.87 -4.81
N LEU A 299 -17.32 -3.96 -5.31
CA LEU A 299 -17.31 -3.48 -6.69
C LEU A 299 -16.90 -4.61 -7.66
N VAL A 300 -15.84 -5.36 -7.35
CA VAL A 300 -15.37 -6.50 -8.14
C VAL A 300 -16.44 -7.59 -8.19
N ALA A 301 -17.02 -7.94 -7.03
CA ALA A 301 -18.10 -8.93 -6.94
C ALA A 301 -19.31 -8.57 -7.81
N ALA A 302 -19.65 -7.28 -7.87
CA ALA A 302 -20.78 -6.79 -8.64
C ALA A 302 -20.47 -6.42 -10.09
N SER A 303 -19.21 -6.49 -10.51
CA SER A 303 -18.77 -6.07 -11.85
C SER A 303 -19.35 -6.93 -12.98
N GLY A 304 -19.73 -8.18 -12.70
CA GLY A 304 -20.15 -9.14 -13.73
C GLY A 304 -18.98 -9.77 -14.51
N LEU A 305 -17.72 -9.50 -14.12
CA LEU A 305 -16.55 -10.17 -14.67
C LEU A 305 -16.55 -11.67 -14.31
N PRO A 306 -15.90 -12.54 -15.11
CA PRO A 306 -15.78 -13.96 -14.78
C PRO A 306 -14.99 -14.18 -13.48
N LYS A 307 -15.28 -15.26 -12.73
CA LYS A 307 -14.62 -15.60 -11.45
C LYS A 307 -13.09 -15.52 -11.55
N SER A 308 -12.50 -16.01 -12.63
CA SER A 308 -11.04 -15.98 -12.81
C SER A 308 -10.46 -14.57 -12.92
N ALA A 309 -11.18 -13.61 -13.52
CA ALA A 309 -10.78 -12.21 -13.55
C ALA A 309 -10.94 -11.56 -12.16
N GLN A 310 -12.05 -11.84 -11.47
CA GLN A 310 -12.27 -11.35 -10.11
C GLN A 310 -11.17 -11.86 -9.16
N MET A 311 -10.78 -13.13 -9.26
CA MET A 311 -9.65 -13.71 -8.52
C MET A 311 -8.33 -12.98 -8.80
N ARG A 312 -8.01 -12.67 -10.07
CA ARG A 312 -6.79 -11.91 -10.41
C ARG A 312 -6.80 -10.49 -9.82
N LEU A 313 -7.94 -9.82 -9.86
CA LEU A 313 -8.10 -8.47 -9.31
C LEU A 313 -7.94 -8.46 -7.78
N LEU A 314 -8.45 -9.49 -7.11
CA LEU A 314 -8.34 -9.64 -5.65
C LEU A 314 -6.98 -10.15 -5.21
N ALA A 315 -6.27 -10.91 -6.05
CA ALA A 315 -4.90 -11.34 -5.80
C ALA A 315 -3.90 -10.19 -5.79
N ALA A 316 -4.23 -9.04 -6.40
CA ALA A 316 -3.46 -7.80 -6.40
C ALA A 316 -1.91 -7.97 -6.55
N PRO A 317 -1.42 -8.73 -7.54
CA PRO A 317 -0.01 -9.04 -7.64
C PRO A 317 0.82 -7.82 -8.03
N TRP A 318 1.94 -7.59 -7.34
CA TRP A 318 2.85 -6.48 -7.63
C TRP A 318 3.96 -6.92 -8.60
N PRO A 319 4.25 -6.15 -9.67
CA PRO A 319 5.36 -6.45 -10.58
C PRO A 319 6.73 -6.13 -9.98
N GLY A 320 7.67 -7.08 -9.99
CA GLY A 320 9.09 -6.75 -9.77
C GLY A 320 9.58 -6.62 -8.32
N GLY A 321 8.80 -7.05 -7.32
CA GLY A 321 9.38 -7.63 -6.10
C GLY A 321 9.51 -6.78 -4.83
N THR A 322 8.71 -5.71 -4.63
CA THR A 322 8.78 -4.96 -3.35
C THR A 322 7.48 -4.82 -2.55
N MET A 323 6.30 -5.20 -3.05
CA MET A 323 5.08 -5.33 -2.22
C MET A 323 3.96 -6.15 -2.86
N ASP A 324 4.01 -7.48 -2.79
CA ASP A 324 2.91 -8.35 -3.26
C ASP A 324 1.72 -8.37 -2.25
N LEU A 325 0.56 -8.97 -2.59
CA LEU A 325 -0.63 -9.03 -1.72
C LEU A 325 -0.30 -9.55 -0.32
N ASP A 326 0.68 -10.46 -0.23
CA ASP A 326 1.21 -10.95 1.02
C ASP A 326 1.85 -9.87 1.89
N GLN A 327 2.71 -9.03 1.31
CA GLN A 327 3.37 -7.94 1.99
C GLN A 327 2.38 -6.82 2.30
N ALA A 328 1.42 -6.55 1.42
CA ALA A 328 0.35 -5.57 1.66
C ALA A 328 -0.55 -5.99 2.84
N LEU A 329 -0.92 -7.28 2.92
CA LEU A 329 -1.65 -7.82 4.07
C LEU A 329 -0.77 -7.89 5.33
N GLY A 330 0.52 -8.24 5.19
CA GLY A 330 1.45 -8.31 6.32
C GLY A 330 1.76 -6.95 6.96
N ASN A 331 1.91 -5.91 6.14
CA ASN A 331 2.06 -4.52 6.56
C ASN A 331 0.72 -3.84 6.89
N GLY A 332 -0.37 -4.44 6.43
CA GLY A 332 -1.71 -3.91 6.60
C GLY A 332 -2.09 -3.79 8.07
N ARG A 333 -2.86 -2.74 8.37
CA ARG A 333 -3.44 -2.56 9.69
C ARG A 333 -4.44 -3.71 9.99
N PRO A 334 -4.55 -4.18 11.24
CA PRO A 334 -5.44 -5.30 11.58
C PRO A 334 -6.88 -5.12 11.07
N GLU A 335 -7.44 -3.92 11.18
CA GLU A 335 -8.81 -3.63 10.72
C GLU A 335 -8.95 -3.67 9.20
N THR A 336 -7.87 -3.42 8.45
CA THR A 336 -7.83 -3.45 6.99
C THR A 336 -7.70 -4.87 6.48
N VAL A 337 -6.85 -5.67 7.13
CA VAL A 337 -6.76 -7.11 6.87
C VAL A 337 -8.09 -7.79 7.18
N GLN A 338 -8.73 -7.46 8.31
CA GLN A 338 -10.06 -7.96 8.63
C GLN A 338 -11.09 -7.56 7.56
N ALA A 339 -11.08 -6.31 7.09
CA ALA A 339 -12.00 -5.86 6.04
C ALA A 339 -11.78 -6.60 4.70
N TYR A 340 -10.53 -6.94 4.36
CA TYR A 340 -10.22 -7.78 3.21
C TYR A 340 -10.83 -9.18 3.37
N LEU A 341 -10.53 -9.85 4.49
CA LEU A 341 -11.01 -11.20 4.79
C LEU A 341 -12.55 -11.29 4.88
N ASP A 342 -13.19 -10.31 5.51
CA ASP A 342 -14.66 -10.21 5.59
C ASP A 342 -15.28 -9.90 4.22
N GLY A 343 -14.57 -9.17 3.36
CA GLY A 343 -14.96 -8.93 1.97
C GLY A 343 -14.96 -10.24 1.17
N LEU A 344 -13.89 -11.04 1.29
CA LEU A 344 -13.79 -12.33 0.63
C LEU A 344 -14.89 -13.31 1.06
N ASP A 345 -15.29 -13.29 2.34
CA ASP A 345 -16.40 -14.13 2.82
C ASP A 345 -17.77 -13.74 2.27
N ARG A 346 -17.98 -12.44 2.05
CA ARG A 346 -19.22 -11.93 1.44
C ARG A 346 -19.23 -12.09 -0.08
N HIS A 347 -18.10 -12.46 -0.68
CA HIS A 347 -17.98 -12.54 -2.12
C HIS A 347 -18.77 -13.73 -2.68
N PRO A 348 -19.76 -13.52 -3.55
CA PRO A 348 -20.75 -14.55 -3.92
C PRO A 348 -20.19 -15.68 -4.79
N LEU A 349 -19.07 -15.46 -5.47
CA LEU A 349 -18.46 -16.43 -6.38
C LEU A 349 -17.28 -17.23 -5.78
N LEU A 350 -16.77 -16.85 -4.60
CA LEU A 350 -15.57 -17.49 -4.04
C LEU A 350 -15.97 -18.57 -3.04
N ASP A 351 -15.50 -19.78 -3.26
CA ASP A 351 -15.54 -20.85 -2.25
C ASP A 351 -14.30 -20.80 -1.33
N ASP A 352 -14.26 -21.66 -0.33
CA ASP A 352 -13.16 -21.68 0.65
C ASP A 352 -11.82 -22.13 0.04
N ARG A 353 -11.82 -22.80 -1.13
CA ARG A 353 -10.58 -23.13 -1.85
C ARG A 353 -10.06 -21.93 -2.62
N ASP A 354 -10.93 -21.17 -3.27
CA ASP A 354 -10.55 -19.92 -3.93
C ASP A 354 -9.95 -18.92 -2.91
N LYS A 355 -10.60 -18.82 -1.74
CA LYS A 355 -10.14 -18.04 -0.59
C LYS A 355 -8.76 -18.48 -0.07
N ALA A 356 -8.56 -19.79 0.05
CA ALA A 356 -7.26 -20.36 0.42
C ALA A 356 -6.17 -20.05 -0.62
N GLU A 357 -6.50 -20.13 -1.91
CA GLU A 357 -5.59 -19.79 -3.02
C GLU A 357 -5.13 -18.33 -2.94
N LEU A 358 -6.04 -17.39 -2.65
CA LEU A 358 -5.70 -15.98 -2.47
C LEU A 358 -4.74 -15.72 -1.30
N LEU A 359 -4.83 -16.48 -0.20
CA LEU A 359 -3.87 -16.35 0.90
C LEU A 359 -2.58 -17.17 0.71
N ALA A 360 -2.61 -18.14 -0.20
CA ALA A 360 -1.46 -18.95 -0.56
C ALA A 360 -0.53 -18.24 -1.56
N THR A 361 -0.90 -17.06 -2.07
CA THR A 361 -0.05 -16.26 -2.96
C THR A 361 1.29 -15.99 -2.27
N ARG A 362 2.37 -16.16 -3.04
CA ARG A 362 3.73 -16.00 -2.54
C ARG A 362 4.43 -14.86 -3.26
N GLY A 363 4.99 -13.95 -2.49
CA GLY A 363 5.86 -12.90 -3.02
C GLY A 363 7.18 -13.45 -3.58
N ALA A 364 8.06 -12.54 -4.01
CA ALA A 364 9.34 -12.90 -4.64
C ALA A 364 10.25 -13.76 -3.75
N GLU A 365 10.16 -13.61 -2.43
CA GLU A 365 10.91 -14.42 -1.44
C GLU A 365 10.25 -15.78 -1.15
N GLY A 366 9.13 -16.10 -1.79
CA GLY A 366 8.35 -17.30 -1.54
C GLY A 366 7.60 -17.29 -0.20
N ARG A 367 7.56 -16.15 0.50
CA ARG A 367 6.81 -15.97 1.74
C ARG A 367 5.32 -15.78 1.43
N THR A 368 4.46 -16.15 2.37
CA THR A 368 3.02 -15.85 2.30
C THR A 368 2.70 -14.66 3.19
N ALA A 369 1.46 -14.16 3.08
CA ALA A 369 0.96 -13.05 3.89
C ALA A 369 1.14 -13.30 5.39
N LEU A 370 0.94 -14.55 5.81
CA LEU A 370 1.04 -14.96 7.20
C LEU A 370 2.49 -14.90 7.70
N VAL A 371 3.48 -15.26 6.86
CA VAL A 371 4.89 -15.13 7.22
C VAL A 371 5.24 -13.66 7.41
N HIS A 372 4.85 -12.77 6.50
CA HIS A 372 5.11 -11.34 6.65
C HIS A 372 4.47 -10.78 7.93
N ALA A 373 3.22 -11.16 8.23
CA ALA A 373 2.57 -10.78 9.49
C ALA A 373 3.31 -11.30 10.74
N LEU A 374 3.84 -12.53 10.68
CA LEU A 374 4.62 -13.15 11.76
C LEU A 374 6.00 -12.50 11.94
N VAL A 375 6.61 -11.99 10.88
CA VAL A 375 7.94 -11.37 10.94
C VAL A 375 7.85 -9.90 11.36
N ALA A 376 6.96 -9.14 10.73
CA ALA A 376 6.93 -7.68 10.82
C ALA A 376 5.55 -7.08 11.17
N GLY A 377 4.48 -7.87 11.15
CA GLY A 377 3.11 -7.39 11.36
C GLY A 377 2.72 -7.16 12.83
N ALA A 378 1.53 -6.61 13.02
CA ALA A 378 0.91 -6.50 14.34
C ALA A 378 0.39 -7.87 14.83
N PRO A 379 0.44 -8.17 16.14
CA PRO A 379 -0.11 -9.41 16.71
C PRO A 379 -1.59 -9.65 16.34
N ASP A 380 -2.39 -8.59 16.26
CA ASP A 380 -3.80 -8.68 15.88
C ASP A 380 -3.99 -9.10 14.42
N THR A 381 -3.09 -8.69 13.51
CA THR A 381 -3.08 -9.15 12.12
C THR A 381 -2.81 -10.66 12.06
N VAL A 382 -1.82 -11.15 12.82
CA VAL A 382 -1.53 -12.59 12.93
C VAL A 382 -2.76 -13.35 13.42
N ALA A 383 -3.40 -12.88 14.49
CA ALA A 383 -4.58 -13.54 15.05
C ALA A 383 -5.76 -13.57 14.08
N ALA A 384 -6.02 -12.47 13.37
CA ALA A 384 -7.09 -12.37 12.37
C ALA A 384 -6.88 -13.38 11.23
N MET A 385 -5.67 -13.44 10.67
CA MET A 385 -5.33 -14.35 9.59
C MET A 385 -5.39 -15.82 10.01
N VAL A 386 -4.77 -16.18 11.14
CA VAL A 386 -4.77 -17.56 11.65
C VAL A 386 -6.21 -18.01 11.96
N GLY A 387 -6.99 -17.17 12.63
CA GLY A 387 -8.39 -17.47 12.94
C GLY A 387 -9.25 -17.65 11.68
N TRP A 388 -8.99 -16.87 10.63
CA TRP A 388 -9.67 -16.98 9.35
C TRP A 388 -9.27 -18.26 8.58
N ILE A 389 -7.99 -18.57 8.48
CA ILE A 389 -7.50 -19.80 7.84
C ILE A 389 -8.05 -21.04 8.58
N ALA A 390 -8.09 -21.01 9.90
CA ALA A 390 -8.52 -22.13 10.73
C ALA A 390 -10.00 -22.51 10.56
N ARG A 391 -10.84 -21.59 10.05
CA ARG A 391 -12.28 -21.82 9.83
C ARG A 391 -12.64 -22.16 8.39
N LEU A 392 -11.70 -22.09 7.45
CA LEU A 392 -11.96 -22.47 6.06
C LEU A 392 -12.28 -23.96 5.98
N ASP A 393 -13.33 -24.30 5.21
CA ASP A 393 -13.68 -25.66 4.84
C ASP A 393 -12.79 -26.18 3.70
N ILE A 394 -11.49 -26.19 3.99
CA ILE A 394 -10.44 -26.82 3.18
C ILE A 394 -9.93 -28.05 3.92
N GLY A 395 -9.47 -29.08 3.19
CA GLY A 395 -9.00 -30.31 3.83
C GLY A 395 -7.91 -30.04 4.88
N PRO A 396 -7.77 -30.90 5.92
CA PRO A 396 -6.81 -30.70 7.01
C PRO A 396 -5.38 -30.40 6.55
N ASP A 397 -4.90 -31.10 5.52
CA ASP A 397 -3.56 -30.92 4.97
C ASP A 397 -3.39 -29.50 4.39
N ALA A 398 -4.32 -29.05 3.54
CA ALA A 398 -4.27 -27.71 2.95
C ALA A 398 -4.35 -26.60 4.00
N ARG A 399 -5.19 -26.78 5.04
CA ARG A 399 -5.27 -25.85 6.17
C ARG A 399 -3.97 -25.81 6.96
N CYS A 400 -3.38 -26.97 7.22
CA CYS A 400 -2.10 -27.06 7.92
C CYS A 400 -0.97 -26.44 7.10
N ASP A 401 -0.90 -26.68 5.79
CA ASP A 401 0.11 -26.09 4.90
C ASP A 401 0.06 -24.56 4.91
N LEU A 402 -1.15 -23.97 4.88
CA LEU A 402 -1.33 -22.52 5.00
C LEU A 402 -0.85 -21.96 6.34
N LEU A 403 -1.16 -22.66 7.45
CA LEU A 403 -0.79 -22.21 8.80
C LEU A 403 0.69 -22.42 9.10
N LEU A 404 1.28 -23.52 8.63
CA LEU A 404 2.72 -23.76 8.71
C LEU A 404 3.50 -22.68 7.96
N ALA A 405 2.93 -22.18 6.86
CA ALA A 405 3.46 -21.06 6.09
C ALA A 405 4.95 -21.23 5.76
N ILE A 406 5.32 -22.43 5.32
CA ILE A 406 6.71 -22.79 5.03
C ILE A 406 7.21 -21.93 3.87
N ASP A 407 8.34 -21.24 4.08
CA ASP A 407 9.00 -20.41 3.07
C ASP A 407 9.93 -21.21 2.13
N ASN A 408 10.61 -20.52 1.21
CA ASN A 408 11.54 -21.14 0.26
C ASN A 408 12.73 -21.85 0.92
N ASP A 409 13.14 -21.41 2.12
CA ASP A 409 14.21 -22.02 2.89
C ASP A 409 13.73 -23.24 3.70
N LYS A 410 12.48 -23.65 3.49
CA LYS A 410 11.80 -24.71 4.23
C LYS A 410 11.64 -24.38 5.71
N SER A 411 11.74 -23.10 6.07
CA SER A 411 11.53 -22.64 7.44
C SER A 411 10.03 -22.42 7.66
N PRO A 412 9.45 -23.03 8.72
CA PRO A 412 8.07 -22.76 9.08
C PRO A 412 7.89 -21.31 9.55
N GLY A 413 6.75 -20.70 9.25
CA GLY A 413 6.48 -19.30 9.57
C GLY A 413 6.59 -18.94 11.07
N LEU A 414 6.33 -19.89 11.98
CA LEU A 414 6.47 -19.67 13.42
C LEU A 414 7.94 -19.66 13.90
N ALA A 415 8.90 -20.16 13.11
CA ALA A 415 10.30 -20.28 13.53
C ALA A 415 10.98 -18.93 13.70
N GLU A 416 10.81 -18.03 12.73
CA GLU A 416 11.43 -16.70 12.74
C GLU A 416 10.99 -15.82 13.94
N PRO A 417 9.70 -15.61 14.24
CA PRO A 417 9.30 -14.85 15.42
C PRO A 417 9.71 -15.51 16.73
N MET A 418 9.81 -16.85 16.77
CA MET A 418 10.35 -17.56 17.93
C MET A 418 11.83 -17.22 18.16
N GLN A 419 12.66 -17.24 17.11
CA GLN A 419 14.09 -16.93 17.19
C GLN A 419 14.36 -15.43 17.42
N ALA A 420 13.55 -14.57 16.82
CA ALA A 420 13.62 -13.11 17.00
C ALA A 420 13.06 -12.63 18.36
N ASN A 421 12.64 -13.57 19.23
CA ASN A 421 12.10 -13.28 20.56
C ASN A 421 10.81 -12.42 20.54
N ALA A 422 10.01 -12.51 19.48
CA ALA A 422 8.76 -11.76 19.28
C ALA A 422 7.59 -12.42 20.04
N ALA A 423 7.59 -12.26 21.36
CA ALA A 423 6.66 -12.94 22.27
C ALA A 423 5.17 -12.63 22.02
N ASP A 424 4.86 -11.42 21.58
CA ASP A 424 3.52 -10.95 21.25
C ASP A 424 2.93 -11.67 20.03
N ARG A 425 3.70 -11.77 18.93
CA ARG A 425 3.29 -12.48 17.70
C ARG A 425 3.22 -13.98 17.92
N VAL A 426 4.17 -14.57 18.66
CA VAL A 426 4.11 -15.98 19.06
C VAL A 426 2.86 -16.27 19.90
N THR A 427 2.51 -15.37 20.84
CA THR A 427 1.28 -15.49 21.64
C THR A 427 0.04 -15.43 20.76
N ALA A 428 -0.02 -14.47 19.84
CA ALA A 428 -1.16 -14.30 18.94
C ALA A 428 -1.38 -15.53 18.06
N TYR A 429 -0.33 -16.03 17.41
CA TYR A 429 -0.39 -17.24 16.58
C TYR A 429 -0.84 -18.45 17.42
N ALA A 430 -0.16 -18.71 18.54
CA ALA A 430 -0.44 -19.89 19.35
C ALA A 430 -1.87 -19.87 19.91
N LYS A 431 -2.33 -18.73 20.45
CA LYS A 431 -3.70 -18.61 20.95
C LYS A 431 -4.73 -18.79 19.84
N ALA A 432 -4.55 -18.14 18.69
CA ALA A 432 -5.49 -18.26 17.58
C ALA A 432 -5.64 -19.71 17.09
N VAL A 433 -4.53 -20.46 16.98
CA VAL A 433 -4.59 -21.90 16.68
C VAL A 433 -5.31 -22.68 17.78
N LEU A 434 -4.95 -22.45 19.05
CA LEU A 434 -5.50 -23.21 20.19
C LEU A 434 -7.00 -22.97 20.39
N ASP A 435 -7.47 -21.75 20.18
CA ASP A 435 -8.87 -21.34 20.34
C ASP A 435 -9.74 -21.70 19.13
N SER A 436 -9.13 -22.07 18.00
CA SER A 436 -9.85 -22.49 16.79
C SER A 436 -10.65 -23.80 16.97
N ALA A 437 -11.53 -24.09 16.02
CA ALA A 437 -12.29 -25.34 15.98
C ALA A 437 -11.50 -26.53 15.38
N MET A 438 -10.23 -26.35 15.01
CA MET A 438 -9.40 -27.40 14.40
C MET A 438 -9.27 -28.64 15.29
N HIS A 439 -9.05 -29.80 14.67
CA HIS A 439 -8.78 -31.03 15.41
C HIS A 439 -7.47 -30.93 16.21
N GLU A 440 -7.40 -31.62 17.35
CA GLU A 440 -6.22 -31.59 18.23
C GLU A 440 -4.93 -31.99 17.50
N GLN A 441 -5.00 -32.97 16.59
CA GLN A 441 -3.84 -33.41 15.81
C GLN A 441 -3.31 -32.32 14.88
N GLU A 442 -4.19 -31.56 14.22
CA GLU A 442 -3.80 -30.44 13.36
C GLU A 442 -3.18 -29.33 14.19
N LYS A 443 -3.81 -28.97 15.33
CA LYS A 443 -3.27 -27.97 16.26
C LYS A 443 -1.86 -28.34 16.71
N VAL A 444 -1.65 -29.60 17.07
CA VAL A 444 -0.31 -30.09 17.43
C VAL A 444 0.63 -29.93 16.24
N HIS A 445 0.28 -30.44 15.05
CA HIS A 445 1.13 -30.38 13.86
C HIS A 445 1.58 -28.96 13.48
N VAL A 446 0.67 -27.98 13.48
CA VAL A 446 1.03 -26.60 13.15
C VAL A 446 1.78 -25.88 14.27
N LEU A 447 1.52 -26.23 15.54
CA LEU A 447 2.24 -25.64 16.69
C LEU A 447 3.62 -26.27 16.91
N THR A 448 3.87 -27.49 16.44
CA THR A 448 5.22 -28.03 16.31
C THR A 448 5.95 -27.49 15.09
N ALA A 449 5.30 -26.62 14.30
CA ALA A 449 5.85 -26.06 13.08
C ALA A 449 6.25 -27.16 12.06
N GLY A 450 5.54 -28.30 12.05
CA GLY A 450 5.85 -29.41 11.14
C GLY A 450 7.17 -30.15 11.44
N VAL A 451 7.93 -29.73 12.46
CA VAL A 451 9.16 -30.38 12.93
C VAL A 451 8.93 -31.09 14.27
N ALA A 452 9.90 -31.89 14.73
CA ALA A 452 9.81 -32.50 16.04
C ALA A 452 9.83 -31.41 17.13
N THR A 453 8.82 -31.41 18.01
CA THR A 453 8.80 -30.44 19.11
C THR A 453 10.03 -30.60 19.99
N GLY A 454 10.78 -29.52 20.16
CA GLY A 454 12.08 -29.56 20.80
C GLY A 454 13.12 -28.89 19.92
N GLU A 455 13.08 -29.11 18.60
CA GLU A 455 13.97 -28.41 17.65
C GLU A 455 13.62 -26.93 17.57
N LEU A 456 12.32 -26.59 17.44
CA LEU A 456 11.84 -25.21 17.47
C LEU A 456 12.23 -24.48 18.77
N LEU A 457 12.03 -25.14 19.92
CA LEU A 457 12.35 -24.57 21.23
C LEU A 457 13.87 -24.49 21.47
N ALA A 458 14.64 -25.46 21.01
CA ALA A 458 16.10 -25.46 21.10
C ALA A 458 16.71 -24.35 20.24
N ALA A 459 16.26 -24.19 18.99
CA ALA A 459 16.72 -23.11 18.12
C ALA A 459 16.43 -21.73 18.73
N ALA A 460 15.22 -21.52 19.28
CA ALA A 460 14.90 -20.30 20.00
C ALA A 460 15.76 -20.10 21.26
N GLN A 461 16.09 -21.18 21.98
CA GLN A 461 16.91 -21.13 23.19
C GLN A 461 18.36 -20.77 22.86
N GLU A 462 18.92 -21.29 21.77
CA GLU A 462 20.26 -20.96 21.27
C GLU A 462 20.38 -19.47 20.91
N GLN A 463 19.30 -18.86 20.40
CA GLN A 463 19.22 -17.43 20.11
C GLN A 463 18.88 -16.57 21.35
N GLY A 464 18.73 -17.18 22.52
CA GLY A 464 18.39 -16.46 23.77
C GLY A 464 16.96 -15.89 23.80
N ALA A 465 16.04 -16.44 23.01
CA ALA A 465 14.67 -15.94 22.85
C ALA A 465 13.71 -16.35 23.99
N LEU A 466 14.08 -15.99 25.21
CA LEU A 466 13.39 -16.44 26.44
C LEU A 466 11.94 -15.98 26.54
N GLN A 467 11.60 -14.80 26.02
CA GLN A 467 10.23 -14.27 26.10
C GLN A 467 9.30 -15.01 25.15
N ALA A 468 9.74 -15.27 23.92
CA ALA A 468 8.98 -16.07 22.96
C ALA A 468 8.75 -17.50 23.47
N ILE A 469 9.78 -18.14 24.03
CA ILE A 469 9.66 -19.47 24.65
C ILE A 469 8.66 -19.45 25.81
N ALA A 470 8.74 -18.45 26.70
CA ALA A 470 7.84 -18.32 27.83
C ALA A 470 6.39 -18.11 27.38
N ALA A 471 6.17 -17.24 26.40
CA ALA A 471 4.88 -16.98 25.79
C ALA A 471 4.25 -18.24 25.17
N TYR A 472 5.02 -18.94 24.33
CA TYR A 472 4.60 -20.20 23.72
C TYR A 472 4.22 -21.24 24.79
N ARG A 473 5.10 -21.50 25.76
CA ARG A 473 4.84 -22.46 26.85
C ARG A 473 3.62 -22.09 27.69
N ALA A 474 3.42 -20.79 27.97
CA ALA A 474 2.26 -20.32 28.70
C ALA A 474 0.96 -20.57 27.93
N ALA A 475 0.94 -20.28 26.62
CA ALA A 475 -0.20 -20.57 25.76
C ALA A 475 -0.56 -22.07 25.77
N ILE A 476 0.44 -22.94 25.58
CA ILE A 476 0.23 -24.40 25.59
C ILE A 476 -0.29 -24.90 26.95
N ARG A 477 0.31 -24.47 28.06
CA ARG A 477 -0.09 -24.93 29.41
C ARG A 477 -1.53 -24.57 29.73
N ASN A 478 -1.95 -23.36 29.35
CA ASN A 478 -3.29 -22.83 29.60
C ASN A 478 -4.34 -23.33 28.60
N SER A 479 -3.92 -24.08 27.57
CA SER A 479 -4.83 -24.60 26.55
C SER A 479 -5.72 -25.75 27.04
N LYS A 480 -6.75 -26.07 26.26
CA LYS A 480 -7.64 -27.23 26.45
C LYS A 480 -7.11 -28.54 25.86
N LEU A 481 -5.88 -28.56 25.34
CA LEU A 481 -5.27 -29.75 24.76
C LEU A 481 -5.11 -30.88 25.80
N SER A 482 -5.12 -32.12 25.30
CA SER A 482 -4.79 -33.30 26.11
C SER A 482 -3.39 -33.19 26.73
N LEU A 483 -3.18 -33.87 27.87
CA LEU A 483 -1.86 -33.93 28.52
C LEU A 483 -0.78 -34.49 27.57
N SER A 484 -1.17 -35.44 26.73
CA SER A 484 -0.32 -36.02 25.68
C SER A 484 0.13 -34.98 24.66
N ALA A 485 -0.81 -34.19 24.13
CA ALA A 485 -0.51 -33.12 23.18
C ALA A 485 0.34 -32.03 23.83
N LYS A 486 0.06 -31.66 25.09
CA LYS A 486 0.88 -30.70 25.84
C LYS A 486 2.31 -31.19 26.05
N ALA A 487 2.50 -32.46 26.42
CA ALA A 487 3.84 -33.04 26.60
C ALA A 487 4.64 -33.00 25.30
N VAL A 488 4.01 -33.36 24.17
CA VAL A 488 4.60 -33.22 22.84
C VAL A 488 5.00 -31.77 22.60
N LEU A 489 4.09 -30.81 22.74
CA LEU A 489 4.35 -29.38 22.45
C LEU A 489 5.35 -28.69 23.40
N LEU A 490 5.54 -29.22 24.61
CA LEU A 490 6.50 -28.68 25.58
C LEU A 490 7.88 -29.34 25.51
N GLY A 491 8.04 -30.40 24.70
CA GLY A 491 9.26 -31.20 24.63
C GLY A 491 9.53 -31.99 25.92
N GLU A 492 8.48 -32.36 26.65
CA GLU A 492 8.61 -33.10 27.91
C GLU A 492 8.60 -34.62 27.66
N PRO A 493 9.51 -35.40 28.27
CA PRO A 493 9.50 -36.85 28.13
C PRO A 493 8.21 -37.43 28.74
N PHE A 494 7.50 -38.24 27.95
CA PHE A 494 6.30 -38.94 28.40
C PHE A 494 6.64 -39.89 29.57
N SER A 495 6.26 -39.51 30.79
CA SER A 495 6.30 -40.42 31.93
C SER A 495 5.01 -41.24 31.95
N THR A 496 5.01 -42.39 31.28
CA THR A 496 3.99 -43.40 31.56
C THR A 496 4.23 -43.89 32.99
N ARG A 497 3.41 -43.47 33.97
CA ARG A 497 3.32 -44.17 35.25
C ARG A 497 2.92 -45.63 34.95
N PRO A 498 3.71 -46.65 35.32
CA PRO A 498 3.27 -48.02 35.15
C PRO A 498 2.25 -48.35 36.23
N ALA A 499 1.00 -48.57 35.83
CA ALA A 499 0.05 -49.30 36.65
C ALA A 499 0.43 -50.79 36.62
N GLY A 500 0.64 -51.37 37.81
CA GLY A 500 0.53 -52.80 38.05
C GLY A 500 1.60 -53.69 37.41
N SER A 501 2.56 -54.10 38.24
CA SER A 501 3.43 -55.24 37.98
C SER A 501 2.63 -56.50 37.62
N ILE A 502 2.69 -56.92 36.36
CA ILE A 502 2.34 -58.28 35.92
C ILE A 502 3.64 -58.93 35.41
N LYS A 503 4.04 -60.01 36.07
CA LYS A 503 5.19 -60.85 35.71
C LYS A 503 4.98 -61.49 34.33
N LEU A 504 5.97 -61.37 33.45
CA LEU A 504 6.12 -62.21 32.25
C LEU A 504 7.26 -63.22 32.47
N PRO A 505 7.12 -64.48 32.01
CA PRO A 505 8.16 -65.50 32.13
C PRO A 505 9.22 -65.40 31.01
N GLU A 506 10.29 -66.17 31.21
CA GLU A 506 11.61 -66.10 30.60
C GLU A 506 11.70 -66.35 29.08
N ARG A 507 12.85 -65.91 28.54
CA ARG A 507 13.30 -65.96 27.15
C ARG A 507 13.52 -67.39 26.63
N HIS A 508 13.09 -67.65 25.39
CA HIS A 508 13.73 -68.62 24.50
C HIS A 508 13.96 -68.02 23.10
N ASP A 509 15.22 -68.17 22.66
CA ASP A 509 15.78 -68.31 21.32
C ASP A 509 15.40 -67.36 20.16
N MET A 510 16.39 -66.57 19.75
CA MET A 510 16.55 -66.00 18.40
C MET A 510 17.35 -66.95 17.50
N PRO A 511 17.11 -66.94 16.18
CA PRO A 511 18.15 -67.18 15.20
C PRO A 511 18.44 -65.95 14.32
N ARG A 512 19.71 -65.53 14.42
CA ARG A 512 20.66 -65.00 13.42
C ARG A 512 20.21 -64.02 12.31
N THR A 513 20.97 -62.93 12.29
CA THR A 513 21.15 -61.85 11.31
C THR A 513 21.56 -62.31 9.91
N VAL A 514 20.97 -61.68 8.88
CA VAL A 514 21.39 -61.73 7.47
C VAL A 514 22.61 -60.82 7.24
N ASP A 515 23.54 -61.29 6.43
CA ASP A 515 24.89 -60.78 6.19
C ASP A 515 24.89 -59.47 5.36
N GLN A 516 25.54 -58.42 5.88
CA GLN A 516 25.67 -57.11 5.22
C GLN A 516 26.49 -57.17 3.91
N HIS A 517 27.20 -58.26 3.66
CA HIS A 517 28.01 -58.43 2.46
C HIS A 517 27.18 -58.70 1.19
N GLU A 518 25.97 -59.28 1.31
CA GLU A 518 25.06 -59.51 0.17
C GLU A 518 24.34 -58.23 -0.28
N ILE A 519 24.14 -57.26 0.61
CA ILE A 519 23.45 -56.00 0.29
C ILE A 519 24.38 -55.06 -0.50
N GLN A 520 25.68 -55.05 -0.20
CA GLN A 520 26.65 -54.19 -0.89
C GLN A 520 26.95 -54.65 -2.33
N GLN A 521 26.92 -55.96 -2.62
CA GLN A 521 27.12 -56.44 -3.99
C GLN A 521 25.96 -56.10 -4.94
N ARG A 522 24.72 -56.03 -4.43
CA ARG A 522 23.56 -55.62 -5.24
C ARG A 522 23.53 -54.13 -5.57
N GLN A 523 24.13 -53.28 -4.72
CA GLN A 523 24.16 -51.84 -4.94
C GLN A 523 25.26 -51.39 -5.92
N ALA A 524 26.33 -52.17 -6.08
CA ALA A 524 27.39 -51.89 -7.06
C ALA A 524 26.94 -52.19 -8.51
N GLN A 525 26.16 -53.25 -8.74
CA GLN A 525 25.66 -53.61 -10.08
C GLN A 525 24.61 -52.64 -10.66
N GLN A 526 23.95 -51.82 -9.82
CA GLN A 526 22.94 -50.85 -10.29
C GLN A 526 23.52 -49.49 -10.70
N ARG A 527 24.78 -49.17 -10.33
CA ARG A 527 25.40 -47.88 -10.66
C ARG A 527 26.03 -47.80 -12.06
N ASP A 528 26.35 -48.94 -12.68
CA ASP A 528 26.97 -48.98 -14.02
C ASP A 528 25.96 -48.85 -15.19
N LEU A 529 24.66 -48.68 -14.90
CA LEU A 529 23.58 -48.59 -15.91
C LEU A 529 23.04 -47.18 -16.15
N GLN A 530 23.55 -46.15 -15.45
CA GLN A 530 23.09 -44.77 -15.61
C GLN A 530 24.26 -43.80 -15.74
N THR A 531 24.82 -43.69 -16.94
CA THR A 531 25.69 -42.57 -17.32
C THR A 531 25.22 -42.03 -18.68
N PRO A 532 24.70 -40.79 -18.78
CA PRO A 532 24.47 -40.15 -20.06
C PRO A 532 25.74 -39.44 -20.54
N ALA A 533 26.08 -39.65 -21.82
CA ALA A 533 27.18 -38.99 -22.51
C ALA A 533 26.90 -37.49 -22.75
N ALA A 534 27.94 -36.68 -22.59
CA ALA A 534 27.97 -35.26 -22.92
C ALA A 534 28.53 -35.01 -24.35
N ASP A 535 28.33 -33.76 -24.80
CA ASP A 535 28.90 -33.04 -25.96
C ASP A 535 28.16 -33.10 -27.31
N ALA A 536 27.60 -31.95 -27.75
CA ALA A 536 28.32 -30.93 -28.53
C ALA A 536 27.39 -29.77 -29.00
N PRO A 537 27.89 -28.53 -29.18
CA PRO A 537 27.12 -27.39 -29.69
C PRO A 537 27.33 -27.17 -31.20
N ALA A 538 26.33 -26.63 -31.91
CA ALA A 538 26.50 -26.12 -33.27
C ALA A 538 25.70 -24.83 -33.53
N ARG A 539 26.39 -23.91 -34.20
CA ARG A 539 25.98 -22.59 -34.69
C ARG A 539 24.94 -22.66 -35.82
N ALA A 540 24.05 -21.67 -35.88
CA ALA A 540 23.76 -20.83 -37.06
C ALA A 540 22.93 -19.62 -36.62
#